data_AF-A0A6J3PRE2-F1
#
_entry.id   AF-A0A6J3PRE2-F1
#
_cell.length_a   1.000
_cell.length_b   1.000
_cell.length_c   1.000
_cell.angle_alpha   90.00
_cell.angle_beta   90.00
_cell.angle_gamma   90.00
#
_symmetry.space_group_name_H-M   'P 1'
#
loop_
_entity.id
_entity.type
_entity.pdbx_description
1 polymer ?
#
loop_
_entity_poly.entity_id
_entity_poly.type
_entity_poly.pdbx_seq_one_letter_code
_entity_poly.pdbx_strand_id
1 'polypeptide(L)'
;MRVRNATCDSDEDCVAGQLDMLGNGLRTGRCVPYYHGSSKTCEVSAWCPVEDGASVSQFLGKMAPNFTILIKNSIHYPKFQFSKGNIENRKDGYLKHCTFHEVSDLYCPIFKLGYIVEQAGENFTQLAHSGGVIGVIINWDCDLDLSASKCNPKYSFRRLDPKHVPASSGYNFRFAKYYKVNGTTTRTLIKAYGIRIDVIVHGQAGKFSLIPTIINLATALTSIGVGSFLCDWILLTFMNKNKVYSHKKFDKVCTPGPSSGSWPVTLALVLGQGPPPPYPCSADPGQAGQPQGEGQSQAWAVPPPLPCPTSAPSEQMVDAPKRGAGPGLGTSEPSQQDCALTDARGLAQL
;
A
#
# COMPACT_ATOMS: atom_id res chain seq x y z
N MET A 1 -35.55 -11.63 -15.32
CA MET A 1 -34.57 -12.65 -15.78
C MET A 1 -35.37 -13.93 -15.93
N ARG A 2 -35.42 -14.54 -17.12
CA ARG A 2 -36.18 -15.78 -17.30
C ARG A 2 -35.45 -16.91 -16.60
N VAL A 3 -36.14 -17.61 -15.70
CA VAL A 3 -35.61 -18.79 -15.02
C VAL A 3 -35.46 -19.91 -16.05
N ARG A 4 -34.28 -20.53 -16.13
CA ARG A 4 -34.04 -21.66 -17.06
C ARG A 4 -34.83 -22.87 -16.58
N ASN A 5 -35.32 -23.69 -17.51
CA ASN A 5 -36.11 -24.90 -17.22
C ASN A 5 -37.36 -24.67 -16.36
N ALA A 6 -38.00 -23.49 -16.50
CA ALA A 6 -39.26 -23.19 -15.83
C ALA A 6 -40.49 -23.64 -16.63
N THR A 7 -40.34 -23.84 -17.94
CA THR A 7 -41.39 -24.35 -18.84
C THR A 7 -41.54 -25.86 -18.69
N CYS A 8 -42.78 -26.34 -18.78
CA CYS A 8 -43.13 -27.75 -18.71
C CYS A 8 -44.25 -28.03 -19.73
N ASP A 9 -44.38 -29.29 -20.15
CA ASP A 9 -45.51 -29.75 -20.97
C ASP A 9 -46.49 -30.57 -20.13
N SER A 10 -45.96 -31.35 -19.17
CA SER A 10 -46.70 -32.19 -18.23
C SER A 10 -46.14 -32.11 -16.79
N ASP A 11 -46.88 -32.68 -15.82
CA ASP A 11 -46.53 -32.63 -14.39
C ASP A 11 -45.22 -33.38 -14.09
N GLU A 12 -44.87 -34.39 -14.90
CA GLU A 12 -43.65 -35.19 -14.76
C GLU A 12 -42.36 -34.38 -14.97
N ASP A 13 -42.44 -33.27 -15.72
CA ASP A 13 -41.32 -32.34 -15.91
C ASP A 13 -40.99 -31.55 -14.62
N CYS A 14 -41.93 -31.51 -13.68
CA CYS A 14 -41.84 -30.74 -12.45
C CYS A 14 -41.55 -31.65 -11.26
N VAL A 15 -40.29 -31.74 -10.86
CA VAL A 15 -39.91 -32.53 -9.66
C VAL A 15 -40.34 -31.79 -8.39
N ALA A 16 -41.24 -32.40 -7.62
CA ALA A 16 -41.72 -31.86 -6.34
C ALA A 16 -40.58 -31.75 -5.31
N GLY A 17 -40.57 -30.66 -4.54
CA GLY A 17 -39.56 -30.41 -3.51
C GLY A 17 -38.19 -29.98 -4.05
N GLN A 18 -38.03 -29.83 -5.36
CA GLN A 18 -36.81 -29.29 -5.95
C GLN A 18 -36.78 -27.77 -5.78
N LEU A 19 -35.66 -27.26 -5.25
CA LEU A 19 -35.36 -25.83 -5.18
C LEU A 19 -34.31 -25.49 -6.24
N ASP A 20 -34.67 -24.62 -7.17
CA ASP A 20 -33.71 -24.02 -8.10
C ASP A 20 -33.10 -22.77 -7.44
N MET A 21 -31.77 -22.73 -7.32
CA MET A 21 -31.02 -21.61 -6.75
C MET A 21 -31.23 -20.31 -7.56
N LEU A 22 -31.52 -20.43 -8.86
CA LEU A 22 -31.86 -19.29 -9.73
C LEU A 22 -33.38 -19.10 -9.89
N GLY A 23 -34.17 -19.96 -9.25
CA GLY A 23 -35.63 -19.94 -9.26
C GLY A 23 -36.23 -19.02 -8.19
N ASN A 24 -37.56 -18.92 -8.22
CA ASN A 24 -38.31 -18.03 -7.33
C ASN A 24 -38.85 -18.71 -6.06
N GLY A 25 -38.81 -20.05 -5.99
CA GLY A 25 -39.33 -20.82 -4.87
C GLY A 25 -39.28 -22.34 -5.10
N LEU A 26 -39.87 -23.08 -4.17
CA LEU A 26 -39.88 -24.54 -4.16
C LEU A 26 -40.91 -25.09 -5.15
N ARG A 27 -40.55 -26.05 -6.01
CA ARG A 27 -41.49 -26.67 -6.95
C ARG A 27 -42.51 -27.55 -6.24
N THR A 28 -43.79 -27.40 -6.60
CA THR A 28 -44.89 -28.22 -6.04
C THR A 28 -45.06 -29.54 -6.77
N GLY A 29 -44.60 -29.62 -8.02
CA GLY A 29 -44.71 -30.81 -8.88
C GLY A 29 -45.83 -30.74 -9.92
N ARG A 30 -46.52 -29.60 -10.05
CA ARG A 30 -47.60 -29.41 -11.04
C ARG A 30 -47.15 -28.51 -12.18
N CYS A 31 -47.59 -28.81 -13.39
CA CYS A 31 -47.40 -28.01 -14.58
C CYS A 31 -48.65 -27.19 -14.88
N VAL A 32 -48.59 -25.88 -14.64
CA VAL A 32 -49.76 -24.99 -14.71
C VAL A 32 -49.62 -23.97 -15.84
N PRO A 33 -50.73 -23.55 -16.51
CA PRO A 33 -50.70 -22.47 -17.48
C PRO A 33 -50.17 -21.17 -16.87
N TYR A 34 -49.30 -20.46 -17.59
CA TYR A 34 -48.76 -19.18 -17.16
C TYR A 34 -49.81 -18.05 -17.27
N TYR A 35 -49.79 -17.08 -16.35
CA TYR A 35 -50.83 -16.03 -16.17
C TYR A 35 -51.37 -15.41 -17.46
N HIS A 36 -50.49 -15.18 -18.45
CA HIS A 36 -50.82 -14.62 -19.75
C HIS A 36 -50.06 -15.35 -20.87
N GLY A 37 -50.68 -16.36 -21.49
CA GLY A 37 -50.13 -17.03 -22.67
C GLY A 37 -50.56 -18.50 -22.81
N SER A 38 -50.08 -19.15 -23.87
CA SER A 38 -50.25 -20.58 -24.11
C SER A 38 -49.14 -21.44 -23.47
N SER A 39 -48.10 -20.82 -22.91
CA SER A 39 -47.00 -21.51 -22.24
C SER A 39 -47.41 -22.01 -20.86
N LYS A 40 -47.03 -23.25 -20.52
CA LYS A 40 -47.15 -23.78 -19.16
C LYS A 40 -45.80 -23.71 -18.44
N THR A 41 -45.85 -23.58 -17.12
CA THR A 41 -44.67 -23.49 -16.24
C THR A 41 -44.88 -24.31 -14.98
N CYS A 42 -43.79 -24.81 -14.39
CA CYS A 42 -43.85 -25.52 -13.11
C CYS A 42 -44.33 -24.57 -12.01
N GLU A 43 -45.34 -25.01 -11.26
CA GLU A 43 -45.85 -24.28 -10.11
C GLU A 43 -44.83 -24.29 -8.97
N VAL A 44 -44.72 -23.15 -8.28
CA VAL A 44 -43.80 -22.95 -7.16
C VAL A 44 -44.53 -22.38 -5.94
N SER A 45 -44.13 -22.84 -4.76
CA SER A 45 -44.48 -22.23 -3.48
C SER A 45 -43.55 -21.05 -3.22
N ALA A 46 -44.04 -19.84 -3.51
CA ALA A 46 -43.30 -18.58 -3.43
C ALA A 46 -44.23 -17.39 -3.14
N TRP A 47 -43.67 -16.19 -3.12
CA TRP A 47 -44.48 -14.97 -3.18
C TRP A 47 -45.10 -14.80 -4.56
N CYS A 48 -46.43 -14.77 -4.61
CA CYS A 48 -47.20 -14.70 -5.84
C CYS A 48 -47.83 -13.31 -6.05
N PRO A 49 -47.90 -12.80 -7.30
CA PRO A 49 -47.30 -13.38 -8.52
C PRO A 49 -45.77 -13.27 -8.53
N VAL A 50 -45.11 -14.22 -9.22
CA VAL A 50 -43.65 -14.25 -9.35
C VAL A 50 -43.12 -13.15 -10.29
N GLU A 51 -41.87 -12.71 -10.10
CA GLU A 51 -41.23 -11.71 -10.97
C GLU A 51 -41.13 -12.24 -12.41
N ASP A 52 -41.81 -11.60 -13.36
CA ASP A 52 -41.86 -12.04 -14.76
C ASP A 52 -41.14 -11.12 -15.76
N GLY A 53 -40.57 -10.02 -15.26
CA GLY A 53 -39.88 -9.03 -16.08
C GLY A 53 -40.81 -8.19 -16.97
N ALA A 54 -42.13 -8.39 -16.92
CA ALA A 54 -43.13 -7.58 -17.61
C ALA A 54 -43.58 -6.35 -16.78
N SER A 55 -43.00 -6.17 -15.59
CA SER A 55 -43.28 -5.03 -14.71
C SER A 55 -42.99 -3.68 -15.37
N VAL A 56 -43.82 -2.68 -15.07
CA VAL A 56 -43.64 -1.28 -15.49
C VAL A 56 -42.24 -0.78 -15.08
N SER A 57 -41.36 -0.64 -16.07
CA SER A 57 -40.02 -0.08 -15.86
C SER A 57 -40.10 1.44 -15.88
N GLN A 58 -39.97 2.06 -14.70
CA GLN A 58 -39.81 3.52 -14.61
C GLN A 58 -38.34 3.86 -14.87
N PHE A 59 -38.04 4.31 -16.10
CA PHE A 59 -36.70 4.72 -16.47
C PHE A 59 -36.44 6.19 -16.13
N LEU A 60 -35.63 6.43 -15.10
CA LEU A 60 -35.22 7.77 -14.67
C LEU A 60 -34.01 8.32 -15.44
N GLY A 61 -33.47 7.60 -16.43
CA GLY A 61 -32.22 7.97 -17.10
C GLY A 61 -32.26 9.29 -17.89
N LYS A 62 -33.44 9.85 -18.16
CA LYS A 62 -33.57 11.18 -18.77
C LYS A 62 -33.40 12.33 -17.77
N MET A 63 -33.81 12.14 -16.52
CA MET A 63 -33.77 13.17 -15.47
C MET A 63 -32.54 13.02 -14.57
N ALA A 64 -32.13 11.78 -14.29
CA ALA A 64 -31.03 11.47 -13.39
C ALA A 64 -29.67 12.13 -13.71
N PRO A 65 -29.29 12.43 -14.98
CA PRO A 65 -28.06 13.18 -15.26
C PRO A 65 -28.01 14.56 -14.60
N ASN A 66 -29.17 15.18 -14.39
CA ASN A 66 -29.29 16.51 -13.78
C ASN A 66 -29.35 16.47 -12.25
N PHE A 67 -29.34 15.29 -11.63
CA PHE A 67 -29.25 15.18 -10.18
C PHE A 67 -27.89 15.67 -9.69
N THR A 68 -27.91 16.31 -8.53
CA THR A 68 -26.72 16.87 -7.90
C THR A 68 -26.33 16.06 -6.67
N ILE A 69 -25.04 15.87 -6.48
CA ILE A 69 -24.45 15.21 -5.31
C ILE A 69 -23.57 16.24 -4.62
N LEU A 70 -23.85 16.49 -3.34
CA LEU A 70 -23.00 17.31 -2.48
C LEU A 70 -22.04 16.40 -1.71
N ILE A 71 -20.73 16.56 -1.94
CA ILE A 71 -19.69 15.79 -1.27
C ILE A 71 -18.98 16.68 -0.26
N LYS A 72 -19.21 16.43 1.03
CA LYS A 72 -18.46 17.07 2.13
C LYS A 72 -17.31 16.16 2.55
N ASN A 73 -16.08 16.58 2.25
CA ASN A 73 -14.87 15.87 2.63
C ASN A 73 -14.01 16.73 3.57
N SER A 74 -13.51 16.11 4.64
CA SER A 74 -12.56 16.71 5.57
C SER A 74 -11.42 15.73 5.79
N ILE A 75 -10.19 16.22 5.63
CA ILE A 75 -8.96 15.49 5.89
C ILE A 75 -8.31 16.01 7.16
N HIS A 76 -7.64 15.10 7.87
CA HIS A 76 -6.81 15.41 9.02
C HIS A 76 -5.54 14.57 8.94
N TYR A 77 -4.38 15.22 9.02
CA TYR A 77 -3.08 14.58 9.13
C TYR A 77 -2.59 14.69 10.58
N PRO A 78 -2.81 13.66 11.43
CA PRO A 78 -2.59 13.76 12.87
C PRO A 78 -1.14 14.08 13.24
N LYS A 79 -0.19 13.48 12.51
CA LYS A 79 1.26 13.70 12.70
C LYS A 79 1.66 15.17 12.58
N PHE A 80 0.98 15.93 11.73
CA PHE A 80 1.29 17.33 11.46
C PHE A 80 0.25 18.30 12.06
N GLN A 81 -0.77 17.77 12.75
CA GLN A 81 -1.91 18.53 13.29
C GLN A 81 -2.58 19.45 12.25
N PHE A 82 -2.61 19.01 10.99
CA PHE A 82 -3.18 19.77 9.88
C PHE A 82 -4.55 19.22 9.51
N SER A 83 -5.54 20.09 9.38
CA SER A 83 -6.89 19.75 8.92
C SER A 83 -7.30 20.67 7.79
N LYS A 84 -7.96 20.12 6.77
CA LYS A 84 -8.54 20.90 5.67
C LYS A 84 -9.79 20.22 5.14
N GLY A 85 -10.72 21.01 4.60
CA GLY A 85 -11.91 20.52 3.93
C GLY A 85 -11.93 20.93 2.46
N ASN A 86 -12.76 20.24 1.66
CA ASN A 86 -12.97 20.57 0.26
C ASN A 86 -13.98 21.72 0.02
N ILE A 87 -14.63 22.19 1.09
CA ILE A 87 -15.62 23.26 1.07
C ILE A 87 -14.92 24.54 1.54
N GLU A 88 -14.91 25.57 0.70
CA GLU A 88 -14.37 26.87 1.08
C GLU A 88 -15.33 27.59 2.05
N ASN A 89 -14.78 28.19 3.10
CA ASN A 89 -15.57 28.88 4.13
C ASN A 89 -15.99 30.28 3.63
N ARG A 90 -16.97 30.34 2.71
CA ARG A 90 -17.56 31.60 2.22
C ARG A 90 -18.94 31.84 2.83
N LYS A 91 -19.22 33.08 3.24
CA LYS A 91 -20.46 33.49 3.92
C LYS A 91 -21.62 33.82 2.97
N ASP A 92 -21.38 33.84 1.66
CA ASP A 92 -22.25 34.51 0.68
C ASP A 92 -23.29 33.59 0.01
N GLY A 93 -23.67 32.48 0.67
CA GLY A 93 -24.63 31.54 0.09
C GLY A 93 -24.14 30.85 -1.19
N TYR A 94 -22.83 30.83 -1.44
CA TYR A 94 -22.21 30.30 -2.66
C TYR A 94 -22.64 28.86 -3.00
N LEU A 95 -22.90 28.04 -1.98
CA LEU A 95 -23.38 26.66 -2.10
C LEU A 95 -24.74 26.54 -2.80
N LYS A 96 -25.54 27.61 -2.89
CA LYS A 96 -26.84 27.56 -3.56
C LYS A 96 -26.73 27.55 -5.09
N HIS A 97 -25.64 28.08 -5.63
CA HIS A 97 -25.50 28.33 -7.07
C HIS A 97 -24.26 27.70 -7.69
N CYS A 98 -23.28 27.29 -6.88
CA CYS A 98 -22.06 26.71 -7.42
C CYS A 98 -22.32 25.34 -8.05
N THR A 99 -21.56 25.03 -9.10
CA THR A 99 -21.42 23.67 -9.64
C THR A 99 -19.92 23.41 -9.77
N PHE A 100 -19.49 22.20 -9.44
CA PHE A 100 -18.08 21.82 -9.52
C PHE A 100 -17.53 22.01 -10.94
N HIS A 101 -16.35 22.62 -11.00
CA HIS A 101 -15.54 22.69 -12.19
C HIS A 101 -14.06 22.71 -11.78
N GLU A 102 -13.22 21.93 -12.45
CA GLU A 102 -11.82 21.73 -12.06
C GLU A 102 -11.01 23.04 -12.02
N VAL A 103 -11.23 23.92 -13.00
CA VAL A 103 -10.49 25.20 -13.13
C VAL A 103 -11.19 26.38 -12.43
N SER A 104 -12.48 26.63 -12.70
CA SER A 104 -13.17 27.81 -12.15
C SER A 104 -13.62 27.66 -10.71
N ASP A 105 -14.08 26.47 -10.30
CA ASP A 105 -14.84 26.26 -9.06
C ASP A 105 -14.42 24.96 -8.33
N LEU A 106 -13.10 24.81 -8.11
CA LEU A 106 -12.50 23.62 -7.50
C LEU A 106 -13.08 23.26 -6.12
N TYR A 107 -13.46 24.27 -5.35
CA TYR A 107 -13.98 24.13 -3.98
C TYR A 107 -15.52 24.04 -3.91
N CYS A 108 -16.21 23.95 -5.05
CA CYS A 108 -17.63 23.68 -5.05
C CYS A 108 -17.87 22.18 -4.82
N PRO A 109 -18.56 21.77 -3.75
CA PRO A 109 -18.76 20.36 -3.43
C PRO A 109 -19.92 19.72 -4.22
N ILE A 110 -20.56 20.45 -5.15
CA ILE A 110 -21.80 20.04 -5.81
C ILE A 110 -21.50 19.57 -7.23
N PHE A 111 -21.66 18.26 -7.45
CA PHE A 111 -21.38 17.61 -8.72
C PHE A 111 -22.68 17.19 -9.39
N LYS A 112 -22.80 17.42 -10.70
CA LYS A 112 -23.88 16.83 -11.49
C LYS A 112 -23.54 15.36 -11.76
N LEU A 113 -24.52 14.46 -11.60
CA LEU A 113 -24.30 13.03 -11.81
C LEU A 113 -23.91 12.74 -13.27
N GLY A 114 -24.50 13.45 -14.24
CA GLY A 114 -24.11 13.37 -15.65
C GLY A 114 -22.64 13.71 -15.87
N TYR A 115 -22.14 14.77 -15.23
CA TYR A 115 -20.73 15.18 -15.30
C TYR A 115 -19.80 14.10 -14.74
N ILE A 116 -20.13 13.51 -13.58
CA ILE A 116 -19.34 12.41 -12.99
C ILE A 116 -19.19 11.24 -13.96
N VAL A 117 -20.30 10.83 -14.58
CA VAL A 117 -20.33 9.67 -15.49
C VAL A 117 -19.60 9.97 -16.79
N GLU A 118 -19.75 11.19 -17.33
CA GLU A 118 -19.04 11.64 -18.53
C GLU A 118 -17.52 11.72 -18.30
N GLN A 119 -17.08 12.28 -17.18
CA GLN A 119 -15.66 12.32 -16.80
C GLN A 119 -15.07 10.93 -16.54
N ALA A 120 -15.90 9.96 -16.15
CA ALA A 120 -15.49 8.56 -16.05
C ALA A 120 -15.41 7.85 -17.43
N GLY A 121 -15.73 8.54 -18.53
CA GLY A 121 -15.68 8.00 -19.89
C GLY A 121 -16.85 7.08 -20.26
N GLU A 122 -17.98 7.18 -19.55
CA GLU A 122 -19.13 6.29 -19.74
C GLU A 122 -20.36 7.00 -20.31
N ASN A 123 -21.20 6.23 -21.03
CA ASN A 123 -22.48 6.74 -21.52
C ASN A 123 -23.56 6.58 -20.44
N PHE A 124 -24.12 7.70 -19.97
CA PHE A 124 -25.11 7.70 -18.90
C PHE A 124 -26.33 6.82 -19.21
N THR A 125 -26.88 6.91 -20.42
CA THR A 125 -28.08 6.16 -20.80
C THR A 125 -27.85 4.66 -20.71
N GLN A 126 -26.71 4.19 -21.22
CA GLN A 126 -26.33 2.77 -21.14
C GLN A 126 -26.11 2.34 -19.70
N LEU A 127 -25.37 3.15 -18.93
CA LEU A 127 -25.08 2.88 -17.53
C LEU A 127 -26.35 2.86 -16.66
N ALA A 128 -27.35 3.70 -16.96
CA ALA A 128 -28.63 3.71 -16.26
C ALA A 128 -29.48 2.46 -16.54
N HIS A 129 -29.31 1.83 -17.71
CA HIS A 129 -30.00 0.57 -18.03
C HIS A 129 -29.37 -0.64 -17.35
N SER A 130 -28.04 -0.78 -17.40
CA SER A 130 -27.34 -1.91 -16.79
C SER A 130 -27.11 -1.73 -15.29
N GLY A 131 -27.07 -0.49 -14.81
CA GLY A 131 -26.43 -0.11 -13.57
C GLY A 131 -24.89 -0.19 -13.67
N GLY A 132 -24.21 0.34 -12.67
CA GLY A 132 -22.75 0.23 -12.53
C GLY A 132 -22.23 0.90 -11.27
N VAL A 133 -20.91 0.88 -11.09
CA VAL A 133 -20.24 1.44 -9.92
C VAL A 133 -19.22 2.47 -10.40
N ILE A 134 -19.39 3.72 -9.98
CA ILE A 134 -18.47 4.81 -10.29
C ILE A 134 -17.75 5.26 -9.01
N GLY A 135 -16.44 5.36 -9.09
CA GLY A 135 -15.58 5.92 -8.06
C GLY A 135 -15.38 7.41 -8.27
N VAL A 136 -15.64 8.20 -7.22
CA VAL A 136 -15.20 9.60 -7.13
C VAL A 136 -13.97 9.62 -6.23
N ILE A 137 -12.81 9.80 -6.84
CA ILE A 137 -11.52 9.72 -6.16
C ILE A 137 -11.04 11.14 -5.84
N ILE A 138 -10.87 11.43 -4.56
CA ILE A 138 -10.38 12.72 -4.06
C ILE A 138 -8.96 12.52 -3.55
N ASN A 139 -7.98 13.08 -4.26
CA ASN A 139 -6.58 13.00 -3.87
C ASN A 139 -6.11 14.31 -3.22
N TRP A 140 -5.50 14.19 -2.04
CA TRP A 140 -4.90 15.28 -1.28
C TRP A 140 -3.39 15.08 -1.16
N ASP A 141 -2.66 15.49 -2.18
CA ASP A 141 -1.20 15.49 -2.15
C ASP A 141 -0.72 16.87 -1.72
N CYS A 142 -0.23 16.97 -0.48
CA CYS A 142 0.00 18.23 0.19
C CYS A 142 1.42 18.36 0.72
N ASP A 143 2.15 19.32 0.18
CA ASP A 143 3.36 19.85 0.81
C ASP A 143 2.97 20.86 1.90
N LEU A 144 3.18 20.47 3.16
CA LEU A 144 2.88 21.28 4.34
C LEU A 144 4.01 22.25 4.72
N ASP A 145 5.08 22.30 3.93
CA ASP A 145 6.07 23.39 4.01
C ASP A 145 5.57 24.65 3.29
N LEU A 146 4.64 24.48 2.35
CA LEU A 146 3.96 25.56 1.65
C LEU A 146 2.72 26.05 2.43
N SER A 147 2.14 27.16 1.96
CA SER A 147 0.90 27.68 2.52
C SER A 147 -0.25 26.67 2.37
N ALA A 148 -1.12 26.62 3.38
CA ALA A 148 -2.31 25.74 3.37
C ALA A 148 -3.20 25.91 2.12
N SER A 149 -3.16 27.08 1.47
CA SER A 149 -3.86 27.38 0.21
C SER A 149 -3.37 26.60 -1.01
N LYS A 150 -2.17 26.00 -0.96
CA LYS A 150 -1.61 25.17 -2.05
C LYS A 150 -2.01 23.69 -1.96
N CYS A 151 -2.40 23.24 -0.78
CA CYS A 151 -2.91 21.88 -0.54
C CYS A 151 -4.38 21.79 -1.00
N ASN A 152 -4.63 21.43 -2.25
CA ASN A 152 -5.97 21.43 -2.85
C ASN A 152 -6.42 20.01 -3.24
N PRO A 153 -7.72 19.69 -3.16
CA PRO A 153 -8.22 18.40 -3.59
C PRO A 153 -8.10 18.27 -5.11
N LYS A 154 -7.67 17.12 -5.59
CA LYS A 154 -7.75 16.74 -7.01
C LYS A 154 -8.82 15.66 -7.17
N TYR A 155 -9.81 15.91 -8.00
CA TYR A 155 -10.90 14.98 -8.25
C TYR A 155 -10.63 14.18 -9.52
N SER A 156 -10.88 12.88 -9.47
CA SER A 156 -10.86 12.01 -10.64
C SER A 156 -12.02 11.04 -10.57
N PHE A 157 -12.51 10.62 -11.73
CA PHE A 157 -13.71 9.81 -11.86
C PHE A 157 -13.39 8.56 -12.66
N ARG A 158 -13.80 7.39 -12.16
CA ARG A 158 -13.50 6.12 -12.84
C ARG A 158 -14.61 5.11 -12.59
N ARG A 159 -14.92 4.29 -13.59
CA ARG A 159 -15.74 3.10 -13.39
C ARG A 159 -14.96 2.02 -12.63
N LEU A 160 -15.58 1.45 -11.59
CA LEU A 160 -14.97 0.44 -10.72
C LEU A 160 -15.41 -0.98 -11.07
N ASP A 161 -16.60 -1.16 -11.62
CA ASP A 161 -17.10 -2.48 -12.04
C ASP A 161 -16.58 -2.91 -13.41
N PRO A 162 -16.32 -4.21 -13.64
CA PRO A 162 -15.82 -4.71 -14.91
C PRO A 162 -16.90 -4.65 -16.00
N LYS A 163 -16.66 -3.84 -17.04
CA LYS A 163 -17.62 -3.63 -18.14
C LYS A 163 -17.88 -4.85 -19.02
N HIS A 164 -16.87 -5.71 -19.20
CA HIS A 164 -16.87 -6.77 -20.23
C HIS A 164 -17.06 -8.19 -19.69
N VAL A 165 -17.49 -8.36 -18.44
CA VAL A 165 -17.73 -9.69 -17.86
C VAL A 165 -19.20 -10.07 -18.02
N PRO A 166 -19.55 -11.07 -18.85
CA PRO A 166 -20.94 -11.43 -19.15
C PRO A 166 -21.74 -11.88 -17.92
N ALA A 167 -21.05 -12.44 -16.92
CA ALA A 167 -21.68 -12.94 -15.71
C ALA A 167 -22.24 -11.83 -14.79
N SER A 168 -21.77 -10.58 -14.94
CA SER A 168 -22.20 -9.45 -14.09
C SER A 168 -22.01 -8.11 -14.80
N SER A 169 -22.64 -7.92 -15.96
CA SER A 169 -22.61 -6.65 -16.69
C SER A 169 -23.55 -5.63 -16.03
N GLY A 170 -23.09 -5.01 -14.94
CA GLY A 170 -23.76 -3.89 -14.27
C GLY A 170 -24.06 -4.11 -12.79
N TYR A 171 -24.93 -3.26 -12.22
CA TYR A 171 -25.24 -3.22 -10.80
C TYR A 171 -26.76 -3.19 -10.56
N ASN A 172 -27.26 -4.20 -9.85
CA ASN A 172 -28.66 -4.29 -9.49
C ASN A 172 -28.84 -4.98 -8.14
N PHE A 173 -29.94 -4.65 -7.46
CA PHE A 173 -30.34 -5.32 -6.22
C PHE A 173 -31.86 -5.38 -6.12
N ARG A 174 -32.35 -6.31 -5.29
CA ARG A 174 -33.78 -6.48 -5.01
C ARG A 174 -34.06 -6.14 -3.57
N PHE A 175 -35.13 -5.41 -3.33
CA PHE A 175 -35.65 -5.14 -2.00
C PHE A 175 -37.18 -5.20 -2.03
N ALA A 176 -37.80 -5.48 -0.89
CA ALA A 176 -39.25 -5.60 -0.79
C ALA A 176 -39.79 -4.64 0.27
N LYS A 177 -40.93 -4.04 -0.05
CA LYS A 177 -41.76 -3.29 0.91
C LYS A 177 -42.88 -4.21 1.37
N TYR A 178 -42.90 -4.55 2.64
CA TYR A 178 -43.90 -5.42 3.24
C TYR A 178 -45.02 -4.59 3.87
N TYR A 179 -46.26 -5.04 3.70
CA TYR A 179 -47.44 -4.41 4.27
C TYR A 179 -48.54 -5.46 4.50
N LYS A 180 -49.59 -5.12 5.23
CA LYS A 180 -50.73 -6.00 5.47
C LYS A 180 -51.98 -5.40 4.83
N VAL A 181 -52.71 -6.21 4.08
CA VAL A 181 -54.01 -5.85 3.50
C VAL A 181 -55.01 -6.90 3.96
N ASN A 182 -56.10 -6.47 4.62
CA ASN A 182 -57.16 -7.35 5.12
C ASN A 182 -56.63 -8.54 5.95
N GLY A 183 -55.66 -8.29 6.84
CA GLY A 183 -55.03 -9.33 7.69
C GLY A 183 -54.02 -10.24 6.98
N THR A 184 -53.93 -10.19 5.64
CA THR A 184 -52.97 -10.96 4.85
C THR A 184 -51.68 -10.17 4.61
N THR A 185 -50.52 -10.80 4.81
CA THR A 185 -49.23 -10.17 4.54
C THR A 185 -48.96 -10.13 3.04
N THR A 186 -48.73 -8.94 2.51
CA THR A 186 -48.46 -8.66 1.09
C THR A 186 -47.14 -7.92 0.95
N ARG A 187 -46.52 -7.97 -0.24
CA ARG A 187 -45.30 -7.22 -0.50
C ARG A 187 -45.26 -6.63 -1.91
N THR A 188 -44.57 -5.51 -2.04
CA THR A 188 -44.10 -5.01 -3.34
C THR A 188 -42.61 -5.32 -3.45
N LEU A 189 -42.26 -6.23 -4.36
CA LEU A 189 -40.86 -6.50 -4.69
C LEU A 189 -40.39 -5.48 -5.74
N ILE A 190 -39.25 -4.85 -5.49
CA ILE A 190 -38.64 -3.86 -6.36
C ILE A 190 -37.25 -4.35 -6.74
N LYS A 191 -37.00 -4.47 -8.04
CA LYS A 191 -35.66 -4.70 -8.58
C LYS A 191 -35.12 -3.37 -9.09
N ALA A 192 -34.11 -2.84 -8.42
CA ALA A 192 -33.49 -1.57 -8.79
C ALA A 192 -32.20 -1.80 -9.58
N TYR A 193 -32.10 -1.10 -10.71
CA TYR A 193 -30.85 -0.90 -11.44
C TYR A 193 -30.42 0.54 -11.23
N GLY A 194 -29.14 0.76 -10.97
CA GLY A 194 -28.68 2.10 -10.65
C GLY A 194 -27.17 2.23 -10.62
N ILE A 195 -26.74 3.48 -10.41
CA ILE A 195 -25.34 3.84 -10.30
C ILE A 195 -25.00 3.94 -8.82
N ARG A 196 -24.05 3.13 -8.37
CA ARG A 196 -23.46 3.26 -7.04
C ARG A 196 -22.26 4.19 -7.11
N ILE A 197 -22.24 5.22 -6.27
CA ILE A 197 -21.12 6.17 -6.18
C ILE A 197 -20.31 5.85 -4.93
N ASP A 198 -19.05 5.45 -5.12
CA ASP A 198 -18.11 5.22 -4.03
C ASP A 198 -17.14 6.42 -3.98
N VAL A 199 -17.21 7.21 -2.90
CA VAL A 199 -16.29 8.34 -2.68
C VAL A 199 -15.05 7.82 -1.98
N ILE A 200 -13.92 7.81 -2.69
CA ILE A 200 -12.65 7.25 -2.22
C ILE A 200 -11.68 8.40 -1.99
N VAL A 201 -11.19 8.54 -0.77
CA VAL A 201 -10.31 9.65 -0.39
C VAL A 201 -8.91 9.11 -0.14
N HIS A 202 -7.95 9.65 -0.89
CA HIS A 202 -6.53 9.35 -0.73
C HIS A 202 -5.78 10.65 -0.46
N GLY A 203 -4.64 10.55 0.21
CA GLY A 203 -3.80 11.71 0.43
C GLY A 203 -2.48 11.36 1.07
N GLN A 204 -1.48 12.15 0.73
CA GLN A 204 -0.17 12.12 1.34
C GLN A 204 0.19 13.54 1.75
N ALA A 205 0.82 13.68 2.92
CA ALA A 205 1.35 14.94 3.38
C ALA A 205 2.85 14.82 3.65
N GLY A 206 3.61 15.77 3.11
CA GLY A 206 5.02 15.98 3.42
C GLY A 206 5.18 17.22 4.29
N LYS A 207 6.13 17.19 5.23
CA LYS A 207 6.59 18.36 5.95
C LYS A 207 8.07 18.18 6.25
N PHE A 208 8.86 19.24 6.12
CA PHE A 208 10.28 19.24 6.40
C PHE A 208 10.54 18.75 7.83
N SER A 209 11.51 17.85 7.93
CA SER A 209 11.98 17.32 9.20
C SER A 209 13.49 17.14 9.13
N LEU A 210 14.17 17.58 10.19
CA LEU A 210 15.62 17.52 10.27
C LEU A 210 16.15 16.08 10.29
N ILE A 211 15.46 15.16 10.97
CA ILE A 211 15.93 13.78 11.16
C ILE A 211 16.05 13.03 9.81
N PRO A 212 15.00 12.92 8.96
CA PRO A 212 15.14 12.28 7.65
C PRO A 212 16.14 13.00 6.73
N THR A 213 16.26 14.33 6.87
CA THR A 213 17.20 15.13 6.07
C THR A 213 18.65 14.76 6.38
N ILE A 214 19.03 14.63 7.66
CA ILE A 214 20.38 14.21 8.06
C ILE A 214 20.67 12.79 7.60
N ILE A 215 19.71 11.87 7.74
CA ILE A 215 19.87 10.47 7.30
C ILE A 215 20.11 10.41 5.78
N ASN A 216 19.31 11.15 5.00
CA ASN A 216 19.47 11.19 3.54
C ASN A 216 20.79 11.84 3.13
N LEU A 217 21.23 12.90 3.83
CA LEU A 217 22.53 13.53 3.58
C LEU A 217 23.70 12.57 3.88
N ALA A 218 23.65 11.87 5.01
CA ALA A 218 24.67 10.87 5.36
C ALA A 218 24.70 9.75 4.32
N THR A 219 23.53 9.24 3.92
CA THR A 219 23.41 8.19 2.89
C THR A 219 23.98 8.66 1.55
N ALA A 220 23.71 9.91 1.15
CA ALA A 220 24.26 10.49 -0.06
C ALA A 220 25.79 10.59 -0.01
N LEU A 221 26.36 11.07 1.11
CA LEU A 221 27.81 11.18 1.30
C LEU A 221 28.50 9.81 1.29
N THR A 222 27.92 8.80 1.95
CA THR A 222 28.47 7.43 1.91
C THR A 222 28.40 6.82 0.51
N SER A 223 27.39 7.19 -0.29
CA SER A 223 27.22 6.68 -1.66
C SER A 223 28.31 7.18 -2.63
N ILE A 224 28.95 8.32 -2.34
CA ILE A 224 30.08 8.85 -3.15
C ILE A 224 31.25 7.85 -3.21
N GLY A 225 31.46 7.07 -2.15
CA GLY A 225 32.53 6.06 -2.09
C GLY A 225 32.42 4.96 -3.14
N VAL A 226 31.21 4.69 -3.67
CA VAL A 226 31.01 3.73 -4.76
C VAL A 226 31.76 4.17 -6.03
N GLY A 227 31.83 5.48 -6.28
CA GLY A 227 32.57 6.05 -7.41
C GLY A 227 34.06 5.72 -7.33
N SER A 228 34.69 5.90 -6.15
CA SER A 228 36.10 5.55 -5.98
C SER A 228 36.39 4.07 -6.20
N PHE A 229 35.48 3.19 -5.76
CA PHE A 229 35.62 1.74 -5.97
C PHE A 229 35.57 1.39 -7.47
N LEU A 230 34.61 1.97 -8.21
CA LEU A 230 34.51 1.77 -9.66
C LEU A 230 35.72 2.35 -10.41
N CYS A 231 36.17 3.55 -10.03
CA CYS A 231 37.37 4.15 -10.61
C CYS A 231 38.60 3.27 -10.37
N ASP A 232 38.81 2.78 -9.14
CA ASP A 232 39.89 1.85 -8.82
C ASP A 232 39.82 0.56 -9.63
N TRP A 233 38.62 -0.03 -9.76
CA TRP A 233 38.43 -1.25 -10.55
C TRP A 233 38.78 -1.04 -12.04
N ILE A 234 38.38 0.09 -12.62
CA ILE A 234 38.70 0.45 -14.01
C ILE A 234 40.20 0.71 -14.19
N LEU A 235 40.81 1.51 -13.31
CA LEU A 235 42.24 1.85 -13.35
C LEU A 235 43.13 0.60 -13.26
N LEU A 236 42.76 -0.37 -12.41
CA LEU A 236 43.56 -1.57 -12.17
C LEU A 236 43.30 -2.68 -13.21
N THR A 237 42.13 -2.74 -13.82
CA THR A 237 41.77 -3.84 -14.74
C THR A 237 41.98 -3.47 -16.21
N PHE A 238 41.51 -2.30 -16.63
CA PHE A 238 41.32 -1.98 -18.06
C PHE A 238 42.34 -0.97 -18.63
N MET A 239 43.11 -0.27 -17.80
CA MET A 239 44.10 0.68 -18.32
C MET A 239 45.37 0.00 -18.81
N ASN A 240 45.89 0.47 -19.95
CA ASN A 240 47.13 -0.03 -20.57
C ASN A 240 48.37 0.03 -19.66
N LYS A 241 48.37 0.86 -18.62
CA LYS A 241 49.46 0.98 -17.62
C LYS A 241 49.08 0.39 -16.25
N ASN A 242 48.16 -0.57 -16.19
CA ASN A 242 47.67 -1.16 -14.94
C ASN A 242 48.77 -1.64 -13.97
N LYS A 243 49.87 -2.23 -14.46
CA LYS A 243 51.00 -2.68 -13.64
C LYS A 243 51.68 -1.53 -12.89
N VAL A 244 51.78 -0.35 -13.52
CA VAL A 244 52.37 0.86 -12.90
C VAL A 244 51.45 1.40 -11.81
N TYR A 245 50.14 1.44 -12.06
CA TYR A 245 49.16 1.87 -11.05
C TYR A 245 49.06 0.88 -9.89
N SER A 246 49.10 -0.42 -10.18
CA SER A 246 49.09 -1.49 -9.16
C SER A 246 50.31 -1.43 -8.25
N HIS A 247 51.52 -1.25 -8.80
CA HIS A 247 52.74 -1.10 -7.99
C HIS A 247 52.76 0.17 -7.13
N LYS A 248 52.06 1.25 -7.53
CA LYS A 248 51.94 2.46 -6.71
C LYS A 248 50.86 2.36 -5.64
N LYS A 249 49.84 1.53 -5.85
CA LYS A 249 48.72 1.35 -4.92
C LYS A 249 48.99 0.28 -3.87
N PHE A 250 49.70 -0.79 -4.24
CA PHE A 250 49.94 -1.95 -3.39
C PHE A 250 51.43 -2.14 -3.10
N ASP A 251 51.80 -2.06 -1.82
CA ASP A 251 53.11 -2.51 -1.34
C ASP A 251 53.03 -3.99 -0.95
N LYS A 252 53.87 -4.81 -1.58
CA LYS A 252 53.95 -6.24 -1.26
C LYS A 252 54.77 -6.44 0.00
N VAL A 253 54.12 -6.88 1.08
CA VAL A 253 54.80 -7.25 2.32
C VAL A 253 54.92 -8.77 2.39
N CYS A 254 56.14 -9.29 2.45
CA CYS A 254 56.39 -10.70 2.71
C CYS A 254 56.46 -10.91 4.22
N THR A 255 55.46 -11.58 4.80
CA THR A 255 55.59 -12.11 6.15
C THR A 255 56.46 -13.37 6.08
N PRO A 256 57.57 -13.45 6.85
CA PRO A 256 58.35 -14.66 6.89
C PRO A 256 57.47 -15.79 7.41
N GLY A 257 57.34 -16.86 6.62
CA GLY A 257 56.71 -18.09 7.08
C GLY A 257 57.46 -18.60 8.32
N PRO A 258 56.78 -19.26 9.27
CA PRO A 258 57.45 -19.79 10.44
C PRO A 258 58.58 -20.71 9.99
N SER A 259 59.81 -20.35 10.35
CA SER A 259 61.00 -21.13 10.00
C SER A 259 60.90 -22.51 10.65
N SER A 260 60.54 -23.52 9.87
CA SER A 260 60.79 -24.92 10.21
C SER A 260 62.31 -25.13 10.20
N GLY A 261 62.95 -24.90 11.34
CA GLY A 261 64.40 -25.06 11.48
C GLY A 261 64.94 -24.26 12.65
N SER A 262 64.61 -24.72 13.86
CA SER A 262 65.19 -24.26 15.13
C SER A 262 66.72 -24.28 15.07
N TRP A 263 67.35 -23.12 14.93
CA TRP A 263 68.74 -22.94 15.32
C TRP A 263 68.77 -22.61 16.83
N PRO A 264 69.38 -23.45 17.69
CA PRO A 264 69.45 -23.15 19.11
C PRO A 264 70.37 -21.94 19.31
N VAL A 265 69.78 -20.87 19.85
CA VAL A 265 70.38 -19.57 20.18
C VAL A 265 71.67 -19.67 21.01
N THR A 266 71.93 -20.83 21.62
CA THR A 266 73.10 -21.11 22.45
C THR A 266 74.44 -21.21 21.70
N LEU A 267 74.48 -21.53 20.40
CA LEU A 267 75.76 -21.65 19.68
C LEU A 267 76.28 -20.31 19.13
N ALA A 268 75.39 -19.36 18.80
CA ALA A 268 75.77 -18.05 18.27
C ALA A 268 76.39 -17.13 19.34
N LEU A 269 75.96 -17.26 20.60
CA LEU A 269 76.51 -16.52 21.74
C LEU A 269 77.95 -16.94 22.10
N VAL A 270 78.36 -18.18 21.76
CA VAL A 270 79.70 -18.69 22.05
C VAL A 270 80.72 -18.28 20.96
N LEU A 271 80.27 -18.00 19.73
CA LEU A 271 81.15 -17.70 18.59
C LEU A 271 81.18 -16.22 18.19
N GLY A 272 80.45 -15.33 18.89
CA GLY A 272 80.52 -13.89 18.66
C GLY A 272 80.07 -13.44 17.26
N GLN A 273 79.19 -14.19 16.59
CA GLN A 273 78.64 -13.80 15.28
C GLN A 273 77.22 -13.26 15.45
N GLY A 274 76.98 -12.04 14.97
CA GLY A 274 75.65 -11.43 14.92
C GLY A 274 74.72 -12.18 13.95
N PRO A 275 73.39 -12.04 14.11
CA PRO A 275 72.41 -12.70 13.25
C PRO A 275 72.61 -12.29 11.78
N PRO A 276 72.43 -13.22 10.81
CA PRO A 276 72.52 -12.87 9.40
C PRO A 276 71.45 -11.83 9.04
N PRO A 277 71.75 -10.87 8.16
CA PRO A 277 70.78 -9.86 7.75
C PRO A 277 69.60 -10.53 7.03
N PRO A 278 68.39 -9.95 7.12
CA PRO A 278 67.22 -10.48 6.43
C PRO A 278 67.47 -10.51 4.91
N TYR A 279 67.18 -11.66 4.30
CA TYR A 279 67.26 -11.85 2.85
C TYR A 279 66.39 -10.80 2.12
N PRO A 280 66.91 -10.13 1.07
CA PRO A 280 66.06 -9.34 0.20
C PRO A 280 65.13 -10.27 -0.58
N CYS A 281 63.85 -9.87 -0.67
CA CYS A 281 62.86 -10.51 -1.52
C CYS A 281 63.43 -10.67 -2.94
N SER A 282 63.39 -11.88 -3.49
CA SER A 282 63.74 -12.12 -4.88
C SER A 282 62.88 -11.23 -5.77
N ALA A 283 63.50 -10.23 -6.40
CA ALA A 283 62.88 -9.53 -7.51
C ALA A 283 62.75 -10.51 -8.68
N ASP A 284 61.58 -10.56 -9.29
CA ASP A 284 61.41 -11.24 -10.58
C ASP A 284 62.43 -10.67 -11.59
N PRO A 285 63.07 -11.52 -12.41
CA PRO A 285 64.11 -11.09 -13.34
C PRO A 285 63.47 -10.35 -14.52
N GLY A 286 63.55 -9.02 -14.51
CA GLY A 286 62.99 -8.24 -15.60
C GLY A 286 63.17 -6.73 -15.54
N GLN A 287 64.39 -6.24 -15.27
CA GLN A 287 64.95 -5.01 -15.88
C GLN A 287 66.30 -4.65 -15.25
N ALA A 288 67.39 -4.89 -15.98
CA ALA A 288 68.68 -4.28 -15.73
C ALA A 288 68.81 -3.03 -16.63
N GLY A 289 69.21 -1.88 -16.06
CA GLY A 289 69.46 -0.67 -16.85
C GLY A 289 69.71 0.64 -16.08
N GLN A 290 70.88 0.74 -15.44
CA GLN A 290 71.71 1.95 -15.16
C GLN A 290 71.34 3.04 -14.12
N PRO A 291 72.35 3.76 -13.56
CA PRO A 291 72.28 4.38 -12.22
C PRO A 291 72.33 5.93 -12.18
N GLN A 292 72.20 6.41 -10.94
CA GLN A 292 72.59 7.72 -10.35
C GLN A 292 71.59 8.90 -10.38
N GLY A 293 71.39 9.46 -9.17
CA GLY A 293 70.81 10.78 -8.91
C GLY A 293 70.47 10.95 -7.42
N GLU A 294 71.23 11.77 -6.71
CA GLU A 294 71.12 12.12 -5.28
C GLU A 294 69.76 12.70 -4.85
N GLY A 295 69.47 12.60 -3.54
CA GLY A 295 68.44 13.42 -2.89
C GLY A 295 68.07 12.95 -1.48
N GLN A 296 68.74 13.48 -0.45
CA GLN A 296 68.30 13.42 0.95
C GLN A 296 66.96 14.16 1.14
N SER A 297 66.00 13.58 1.87
CA SER A 297 65.16 14.30 2.84
C SER A 297 64.48 13.32 3.82
N GLN A 298 64.67 13.57 5.11
CA GLN A 298 64.05 12.87 6.23
C GLN A 298 62.54 13.15 6.35
N ALA A 299 61.75 12.16 6.75
CA ALA A 299 60.42 12.37 7.32
C ALA A 299 60.24 11.49 8.57
N TRP A 300 59.79 12.12 9.65
CA TRP A 300 59.62 11.57 10.99
C TRP A 300 58.43 10.61 11.04
N ALA A 301 58.61 9.44 11.68
CA ALA A 301 57.56 8.46 11.89
C ALA A 301 56.76 8.76 13.18
N VAL A 302 55.44 8.90 13.06
CA VAL A 302 54.49 8.87 14.17
C VAL A 302 53.85 7.47 14.20
N PRO A 303 53.76 6.78 15.34
CA PRO A 303 53.21 5.42 15.40
C PRO A 303 51.67 5.41 15.37
N PRO A 304 51.03 4.37 14.82
CA PRO A 304 49.57 4.21 14.85
C PRO A 304 49.09 3.69 16.22
N PRO A 305 47.83 3.98 16.63
CA PRO A 305 47.29 3.53 17.91
C PRO A 305 46.88 2.05 17.88
N LEU A 306 47.04 1.37 19.02
CA LEU A 306 46.55 0.00 19.26
C LEU A 306 45.02 -0.04 19.40
N PRO A 307 44.37 -1.16 19.00
CA PRO A 307 42.94 -1.38 19.23
C PRO A 307 42.63 -1.77 20.67
N CYS A 308 41.65 -1.11 21.29
CA CYS A 308 41.09 -1.47 22.59
C CYS A 308 40.06 -2.62 22.47
N PRO A 309 40.02 -3.56 23.43
CA PRO A 309 39.01 -4.61 23.48
C PRO A 309 37.66 -4.12 24.02
N THR A 310 36.60 -4.73 23.49
CA THR A 310 35.19 -4.56 23.81
C THR A 310 34.89 -4.79 25.29
N SER A 311 34.18 -3.86 25.92
CA SER A 311 33.52 -4.07 27.22
C SER A 311 32.03 -3.75 27.11
N ALA A 312 31.22 -4.67 27.65
CA ALA A 312 29.76 -4.58 27.75
C ALA A 312 29.32 -3.43 28.68
N PRO A 313 28.10 -2.89 28.55
CA PRO A 313 27.63 -1.85 29.45
C PRO A 313 27.09 -2.45 30.76
N SER A 314 27.60 -1.93 31.88
CA SER A 314 27.00 -2.07 33.20
C SER A 314 25.88 -1.04 33.37
N GLU A 315 24.75 -1.48 33.92
CA GLU A 315 23.68 -0.64 34.45
C GLU A 315 24.15 0.10 35.73
N GLN A 316 23.88 1.42 35.83
CA GLN A 316 23.14 2.01 36.95
C GLN A 316 22.99 3.55 36.89
N MET A 317 21.75 3.97 37.24
CA MET A 317 21.31 5.15 38.00
C MET A 317 21.46 6.58 37.46
N VAL A 318 20.30 7.25 37.28
CA VAL A 318 20.05 8.62 37.78
C VAL A 318 18.59 8.71 38.29
N ASP A 319 18.47 9.48 39.37
CA ASP A 319 17.40 9.66 40.35
C ASP A 319 15.99 10.10 39.90
N ALA A 320 15.04 9.75 40.78
CA ALA A 320 13.73 10.35 40.93
C ALA A 320 13.74 11.46 42.01
N PRO A 321 12.76 12.39 42.02
CA PRO A 321 12.35 13.08 43.23
C PRO A 321 10.97 12.60 43.74
N LYS A 322 10.94 12.19 45.02
CA LYS A 322 9.75 12.19 45.91
C LYS A 322 9.59 13.63 46.47
N ARG A 323 8.46 14.16 46.94
CA ARG A 323 7.38 13.60 47.79
C ARG A 323 6.27 14.66 47.97
N GLY A 324 5.04 14.22 48.24
CA GLY A 324 3.98 15.04 48.85
C GLY A 324 2.69 14.23 49.12
N ALA A 325 2.50 13.80 50.37
CA ALA A 325 1.32 13.11 50.92
C ALA A 325 0.11 14.06 51.05
N GLY A 326 -1.18 13.70 51.14
CA GLY A 326 -2.05 12.49 51.23
C GLY A 326 -3.51 13.04 51.23
N PRO A 327 -4.58 12.41 51.79
CA PRO A 327 -4.85 11.01 52.11
C PRO A 327 -6.22 10.48 51.54
N GLY A 328 -6.32 9.15 51.41
CA GLY A 328 -7.50 8.31 51.74
C GLY A 328 -8.80 8.40 50.94
N LEU A 329 -9.16 7.33 50.22
CA LEU A 329 -10.40 6.52 50.40
C LEU A 329 -10.50 5.39 49.35
N GLY A 330 -11.02 4.23 49.74
CA GLY A 330 -11.77 3.35 48.83
C GLY A 330 -11.09 2.06 48.35
N THR A 331 -11.12 1.04 49.20
CA THR A 331 -10.95 -0.39 48.88
C THR A 331 -12.10 -0.94 48.01
N SER A 332 -11.77 -1.64 46.92
CA SER A 332 -12.57 -2.74 46.37
C SER A 332 -11.69 -3.67 45.52
N GLU A 333 -11.41 -4.86 46.03
CA GLU A 333 -10.80 -5.98 45.31
C GLU A 333 -11.84 -6.77 44.47
N PRO A 334 -11.40 -7.66 43.56
CA PRO A 334 -12.02 -7.89 42.26
C PRO A 334 -12.84 -9.19 42.16
N SER A 335 -13.70 -9.25 41.16
CA SER A 335 -14.36 -10.48 40.72
C SER A 335 -13.41 -11.32 39.86
N GLN A 336 -13.13 -12.53 40.36
CA GLN A 336 -12.48 -13.64 39.64
C GLN A 336 -13.27 -14.01 38.37
N GLN A 337 -12.55 -14.22 37.26
CA GLN A 337 -13.02 -15.09 36.18
C GLN A 337 -11.83 -15.81 35.56
N ASP A 338 -12.02 -17.12 35.41
CA ASP A 338 -11.02 -18.16 35.25
C ASP A 338 -10.12 -18.07 34.00
N CYS A 339 -8.87 -18.48 34.20
CA CYS A 339 -7.93 -18.84 33.15
C CYS A 339 -8.31 -20.20 32.53
N ALA A 340 -8.48 -20.23 31.21
CA ALA A 340 -8.36 -21.45 30.42
C ALA A 340 -7.18 -21.30 29.44
N LEU A 341 -6.18 -22.15 29.66
CA LEU A 341 -4.96 -22.34 28.87
C LEU A 341 -5.27 -23.27 27.70
N THR A 342 -5.05 -22.83 26.45
CA THR A 342 -4.74 -23.73 25.33
C THR A 342 -3.96 -23.01 24.23
N ASP A 343 -2.71 -23.47 24.12
CA ASP A 343 -1.91 -23.72 22.93
C ASP A 343 -1.53 -22.57 21.97
N ALA A 344 -0.22 -22.35 21.92
CA ALA A 344 0.48 -21.47 20.99
C ALA A 344 1.16 -22.34 19.92
N ARG A 345 0.60 -22.38 18.71
CA ARG A 345 1.32 -22.79 17.49
C ARG A 345 0.81 -22.06 16.25
N GLY A 346 1.68 -21.21 15.71
CA GLY A 346 2.11 -21.33 14.31
C GLY A 346 1.52 -20.40 13.25
N LEU A 347 2.46 -19.74 12.55
CA LEU A 347 2.46 -19.29 11.14
C LEU A 347 1.75 -17.96 10.84
N ALA A 348 2.46 -16.85 10.55
CA ALA A 348 3.37 -16.55 9.43
C ALA A 348 2.66 -16.45 8.06
N GLN A 349 2.73 -15.22 7.51
CA GLN A 349 2.74 -14.85 6.08
C GLN A 349 1.61 -15.34 5.17
N LEU A 350 0.68 -14.43 4.84
CA LEU A 350 0.50 -13.84 3.51
C LEU A 350 -0.36 -12.58 3.59
#